data_AF-A0A061QWT2-F1
#
_entry.id   AF-A0A061QWT2-F1
#
_cell.length_a   1.000
_cell.length_b   1.000
_cell.length_c   1.000
_cell.angle_alpha   90.00
_cell.angle_beta   90.00
_cell.angle_gamma   90.00
#
_symmetry.space_group_name_H-M   'P 1'
#
loop_
_entity.id
_entity.type
_entity.pdbx_description
1 polymer ?
#
loop_
_entity_poly.entity_id
_entity_poly.type
_entity_poly.pdbx_seq_one_letter_code
_entity_poly.pdbx_strand_id
1 'polypeptide(L)'
;MRSASGGFDFMPRASDAYYAKLPEKIGDSLTPEQYKEVEELGLLADKDDQGVLLQVFTKPVGDRPTLFLEIIQRIGCMHEPTEDERAHTVPSIGVNAPQELPPLIQSAGCGGFGKGNFNELFKSIEEYEKTLDV
;
A
#
# COMPACT_ATOMS: atom_id res chain seq x y z
N MET A 1 -11.85 -17.42 7.79
CA MET A 1 -12.38 -17.28 9.16
C MET A 1 -12.40 -15.78 9.48
N ARG A 2 -13.49 -15.26 10.07
CA ARG A 2 -13.60 -13.83 10.44
C ARG A 2 -12.82 -13.60 11.73
N SER A 3 -12.20 -12.43 11.90
CA SER A 3 -11.58 -12.07 13.18
C SER A 3 -12.62 -12.09 14.31
N ALA A 4 -12.19 -12.13 15.58
CA ALA A 4 -13.09 -12.25 16.73
C ALA A 4 -14.19 -11.15 16.80
N SER A 5 -13.98 -10.01 16.13
CA SER A 5 -14.91 -8.88 16.03
C SER A 5 -15.65 -8.79 14.69
N GLY A 6 -15.52 -9.79 13.80
CA GLY A 6 -16.18 -9.81 12.48
C GLY A 6 -15.42 -9.09 11.37
N GLY A 7 -14.16 -8.69 11.62
CA GLY A 7 -13.28 -8.05 10.63
C GLY A 7 -12.52 -9.04 9.74
N PHE A 8 -11.59 -8.51 8.95
CA PHE A 8 -10.71 -9.28 8.09
C PHE A 8 -9.40 -9.61 8.82
N ASP A 9 -8.88 -10.80 8.53
CA ASP A 9 -7.53 -11.18 8.92
C ASP A 9 -6.54 -10.81 7.81
N PHE A 10 -5.32 -10.44 8.18
CA PHE A 10 -4.24 -10.16 7.24
C PHE A 10 -3.33 -11.37 7.05
N MET A 11 -2.62 -11.39 5.92
CA MET A 11 -1.54 -12.35 5.69
C MET A 11 -0.45 -12.18 6.76
N PRO A 12 0.30 -13.25 7.08
CA PRO A 12 1.43 -13.16 8.00
C PRO A 12 2.41 -12.05 7.59
N ARG A 13 2.91 -11.29 8.57
CA ARG A 13 3.92 -10.27 8.29
C ARG A 13 5.19 -10.90 7.73
N ALA A 14 5.95 -10.13 6.94
CA ALA A 14 7.27 -10.54 6.48
C ALA A 14 8.29 -10.73 7.63
N SER A 15 9.44 -11.31 7.31
CA SER A 15 10.52 -11.55 8.28
C SER A 15 11.16 -10.26 8.83
N ASP A 16 11.78 -10.31 10.01
CA ASP A 16 12.60 -9.19 10.54
C ASP A 16 13.67 -8.74 9.53
N ALA A 17 14.26 -9.69 8.81
CA ALA A 17 15.28 -9.43 7.79
C ALA A 17 14.74 -8.61 6.61
N TYR A 18 13.43 -8.67 6.33
CA TYR A 18 12.79 -7.82 5.34
C TYR A 18 12.79 -6.36 5.81
N TYR A 19 12.29 -6.09 7.01
CA TYR A 19 12.20 -4.73 7.56
C TYR A 19 13.57 -4.11 7.82
N ALA A 20 14.54 -4.91 8.26
CA ALA A 20 15.93 -4.46 8.43
C ALA A 20 16.56 -3.96 7.11
N LYS A 21 16.17 -4.52 5.96
CA LYS A 21 16.65 -4.12 4.62
C LYS A 21 15.77 -3.07 3.95
N LEU A 22 14.62 -2.76 4.52
CA LEU A 22 13.65 -1.86 3.89
C LEU A 22 14.19 -0.45 3.67
N PRO A 23 14.96 0.14 4.62
CA PRO A 23 15.61 1.44 4.39
C PRO A 23 16.57 1.44 3.21
N GLU A 24 17.31 0.35 2.97
CA GLU A 24 18.17 0.23 1.79
C GLU A 24 17.35 0.14 0.49
N LYS A 25 16.16 -0.47 0.56
CA LYS A 25 15.27 -0.68 -0.58
C LYS A 25 14.56 0.59 -1.02
N ILE A 26 14.01 1.37 -0.08
CA ILE A 26 13.16 2.53 -0.40
C ILE A 26 13.76 3.89 0.01
N GLY A 27 14.90 3.90 0.71
CA GLY A 27 15.65 5.11 1.05
C GLY A 27 14.93 6.01 2.06
N ASP A 28 15.15 7.33 1.99
CA ASP A 28 14.58 8.29 2.94
C ASP A 28 13.11 8.67 2.64
N SER A 29 12.38 7.80 1.94
CA SER A 29 10.98 8.04 1.56
C SER A 29 10.01 7.97 2.74
N LEU A 30 10.43 7.40 3.87
CA LEU A 30 9.68 7.32 5.13
C LEU A 30 10.56 7.82 6.29
N THR A 31 9.93 8.34 7.34
CA THR A 31 10.63 8.67 8.59
C THR A 31 10.97 7.40 9.38
N PRO A 32 11.93 7.44 10.33
CA PRO A 32 12.24 6.30 11.19
C PRO A 32 11.03 5.74 11.96
N GLU A 33 10.10 6.61 12.36
CA GLU A 33 8.85 6.22 13.04
C GLU A 33 7.92 5.49 12.08
N GLN A 34 7.77 5.97 10.84
CA GLN A 34 6.97 5.32 9.82
C GLN A 34 7.53 3.95 9.42
N TYR A 35 8.85 3.78 9.42
CA TYR A 35 9.46 2.46 9.22
C TYR A 35 9.07 1.46 10.32
N LYS A 36 8.99 1.91 11.57
CA LYS A 36 8.52 1.07 12.68
C LYS A 36 7.05 0.73 12.54
N GLU A 37 6.20 1.70 12.18
CA GLU A 37 4.78 1.45 11.95
C GLU A 37 4.54 0.46 10.80
N VAL A 38 5.30 0.58 9.70
CA VAL A 38 5.29 -0.37 8.59
C VAL A 38 5.61 -1.79 9.07
N GLU A 39 6.61 -1.94 9.94
CA GLU A 39 6.96 -3.24 10.52
C GLU A 39 5.89 -3.78 11.48
N GLU A 40 5.39 -2.95 12.39
CA GLU A 40 4.39 -3.30 13.39
C GLU A 40 3.06 -3.74 12.75
N LEU A 41 2.65 -3.05 11.68
CA LEU A 41 1.43 -3.34 10.94
C LEU A 41 1.61 -4.46 9.89
N GLY A 42 2.83 -4.93 9.66
CA GLY A 42 3.12 -5.98 8.70
C GLY A 42 3.00 -5.53 7.23
N LEU A 43 3.22 -4.24 6.94
CA LEU A 43 3.09 -3.67 5.60
C LEU A 43 4.31 -4.03 4.75
N LEU A 44 4.08 -4.27 3.46
CA LEU A 44 5.14 -4.42 2.47
C LEU A 44 5.34 -3.07 1.76
N ALA A 45 6.58 -2.73 1.43
CA ALA A 45 6.90 -1.54 0.65
C ALA A 45 7.71 -1.89 -0.60
N ASP A 46 7.37 -1.23 -1.70
CA ASP A 46 8.12 -1.28 -2.96
C ASP A 46 8.38 0.14 -3.43
N LYS A 47 9.47 0.34 -4.17
CA LYS A 47 9.84 1.63 -4.75
C LYS A 47 10.14 1.45 -6.22
N ASP A 48 9.64 2.38 -7.03
CA ASP A 48 10.04 2.53 -8.42
C ASP A 48 10.73 3.89 -8.62
N ASP A 49 11.00 4.23 -9.88
CA ASP A 49 11.69 5.46 -10.25
C ASP A 49 10.91 6.73 -9.87
N GLN A 50 9.61 6.63 -9.61
CA GLN A 50 8.72 7.78 -9.44
C GLN A 50 8.10 7.89 -8.04
N GLY A 51 7.98 6.78 -7.30
CA GLY A 51 7.34 6.78 -5.99
C GLY A 51 7.47 5.48 -5.22
N VAL A 52 6.77 5.45 -4.08
CA VAL A 52 6.74 4.34 -3.14
C VAL A 52 5.31 3.80 -3.03
N LEU A 53 5.20 2.48 -3.00
CA LEU A 53 3.96 1.75 -2.79
C LEU A 53 4.04 1.01 -1.46
N LEU A 54 3.18 1.37 -0.50
CA LEU A 54 2.90 0.56 0.69
C LEU A 54 1.70 -0.33 0.39
N GLN A 55 1.73 -1.59 0.81
CA GLN A 55 0.65 -2.54 0.56
C GLN A 55 0.53 -3.60 1.66
N VAL A 56 -0.68 -4.12 1.85
CA VAL A 56 -0.94 -5.28 2.70
C VAL A 56 -2.10 -6.09 2.12
N PHE A 57 -2.05 -7.40 2.31
CA PHE A 57 -3.03 -8.34 1.78
C PHE A 57 -3.85 -8.96 2.91
N THR A 58 -5.16 -9.06 2.71
CA THR A 58 -6.01 -9.85 3.59
C THR A 58 -5.85 -11.33 3.28
N LYS A 59 -6.15 -12.20 4.26
CA LYS A 59 -6.54 -13.58 3.97
C LYS A 59 -7.81 -13.60 3.11
N PRO A 60 -8.18 -14.75 2.52
CA PRO A 60 -9.45 -14.86 1.81
C PRO A 60 -10.63 -14.37 2.65
N VAL A 61 -11.44 -13.48 2.08
CA VAL A 61 -12.54 -12.81 2.81
C VAL A 61 -13.83 -13.64 2.82
N GLY A 62 -13.89 -14.69 2.00
CA GLY A 62 -14.98 -15.66 1.95
C GLY A 62 -14.54 -17.05 2.41
N ASP A 63 -15.48 -18.00 2.36
CA ASP A 63 -15.23 -19.38 2.80
C ASP A 63 -14.30 -20.17 1.86
N ARG A 64 -14.09 -19.67 0.64
CA ARG A 64 -13.19 -20.26 -0.36
C ARG A 64 -12.00 -19.35 -0.63
N PRO A 65 -10.79 -19.90 -0.86
CA PRO A 65 -9.58 -19.14 -1.14
C PRO A 65 -9.60 -18.56 -2.57
N THR A 66 -10.46 -17.58 -2.80
CA THR A 66 -10.76 -17.05 -4.15
C THR A 66 -10.70 -15.54 -4.23
N LEU A 67 -11.23 -14.85 -3.21
CA LEU A 67 -11.22 -13.40 -3.11
C LEU A 67 -10.42 -12.99 -1.88
N PHE A 68 -9.42 -12.15 -2.09
CA PHE A 68 -8.71 -11.40 -1.06
C PHE A 68 -8.73 -9.92 -1.43
N LEU A 69 -8.40 -9.07 -0.47
CA LEU A 69 -8.31 -7.63 -0.66
C LEU A 69 -6.84 -7.21 -0.52
N GLU A 70 -6.45 -6.24 -1.35
CA GLU A 70 -5.20 -5.52 -1.22
C GLU A 70 -5.52 -4.08 -0.80
N ILE A 71 -4.86 -3.62 0.25
CA ILE A 71 -4.96 -2.23 0.71
C ILE A 71 -3.62 -1.57 0.42
N ILE A 72 -3.63 -0.44 -0.30
CA ILE A 72 -2.42 0.25 -0.75
C ILE A 72 -2.41 1.74 -0.41
N GLN A 73 -1.21 2.29 -0.27
CA GLN A 73 -0.94 3.73 -0.27
C GLN A 73 0.21 4.03 -1.22
N ARG A 74 0.05 5.07 -2.06
CA ARG A 74 1.08 5.53 -3.01
C ARG A 74 1.64 6.86 -2.54
N ILE A 75 2.96 6.99 -2.54
CA ILE A 75 3.68 8.19 -2.08
C ILE A 75 4.57 8.67 -3.22
N GLY A 76 4.45 9.95 -3.60
CA GLY A 76 5.19 10.55 -4.71
C GLY A 76 4.33 10.80 -5.95
N CYS A 77 5.01 11.06 -7.08
CA CYS A 77 4.41 11.34 -8.39
C CYS A 77 3.34 12.47 -8.40
N MET A 78 3.54 13.49 -7.56
CA MET A 78 2.66 14.65 -7.53
C MET A 78 3.01 15.60 -8.67
N HIS A 79 2.02 16.01 -9.46
CA HIS A 79 2.17 17.00 -10.51
C HIS A 79 1.05 18.02 -10.49
N GLU A 80 1.31 19.17 -11.12
CA GLU A 80 0.25 20.14 -11.37
C GLU A 80 -0.74 19.58 -12.40
N PRO A 81 -2.05 19.82 -12.22
CA PRO A 81 -3.05 19.35 -13.15
C PRO A 81 -2.87 20.00 -14.51
N THR A 82 -2.94 19.19 -15.56
CA THR A 82 -3.00 19.65 -16.96
C THR A 82 -4.29 20.44 -17.22
N GLU A 83 -4.34 21.20 -18.32
CA GLU A 83 -5.53 21.98 -18.66
C GLU A 83 -6.79 21.10 -18.78
N ASP A 84 -6.65 19.91 -19.36
CA ASP A 84 -7.74 18.94 -19.50
C ASP A 84 -8.20 18.38 -18.14
N GLU A 85 -7.28 18.11 -17.20
CA GLU A 85 -7.62 17.61 -15.86
C GLU A 85 -8.30 18.69 -15.01
N ARG A 86 -7.89 19.96 -15.15
CA ARG A 86 -8.54 21.10 -14.47
C ARG A 86 -10.01 21.25 -14.86
N ALA A 87 -10.38 20.86 -16.08
CA ALA A 87 -11.78 20.87 -16.51
C ALA A 87 -12.64 19.80 -15.82
N HIS A 88 -12.02 18.76 -15.25
CA HIS A 88 -12.68 17.63 -14.59
C HIS A 88 -12.52 17.63 -13.06
N THR A 89 -11.69 18.49 -12.50
CA THR A 89 -11.62 18.67 -11.04
C THR A 89 -12.93 19.28 -10.54
N VAL A 90 -13.61 18.56 -9.65
CA VAL A 90 -14.81 19.07 -8.97
C VAL A 90 -14.42 20.34 -8.22
N PRO A 91 -15.11 21.48 -8.43
CA PRO A 91 -14.87 22.65 -7.60
C PRO A 91 -15.18 22.26 -6.16
N SER A 92 -14.20 22.43 -5.27
CA SER A 92 -14.37 22.23 -3.83
C SER A 92 -15.65 22.93 -3.39
N ILE A 93 -16.65 22.16 -2.97
CA ILE A 93 -17.94 22.71 -2.51
C ILE A 93 -17.64 23.49 -1.23
N GLY A 94 -17.52 24.80 -1.36
CA GLY A 94 -17.67 25.79 -0.30
C GLY A 94 -16.49 25.95 0.66
N VAL A 95 -15.45 26.68 0.24
CA VAL A 95 -14.76 27.65 1.12
C VAL A 95 -14.23 28.78 0.22
N ASN A 96 -14.57 30.04 0.51
CA ASN A 96 -13.89 31.20 -0.08
C ASN A 96 -12.47 31.30 0.50
N ALA A 97 -11.55 30.45 0.04
CA ALA A 97 -10.15 30.51 0.40
C ALA A 97 -9.37 31.36 -0.63
N PRO A 98 -8.53 32.31 -0.19
CA PRO A 98 -7.74 33.12 -1.10
C PRO A 98 -6.67 32.27 -1.78
N GLN A 99 -6.80 32.12 -3.10
CA GLN A 99 -5.77 31.67 -4.04
C GLN A 99 -4.98 30.43 -3.58
N GLU A 100 -5.69 29.35 -3.26
CA GLU A 100 -5.06 28.04 -3.07
C GLU A 100 -4.38 27.63 -4.38
N LEU A 101 -3.09 27.27 -4.31
CA LEU A 101 -2.39 26.59 -5.41
C LEU A 101 -3.28 25.46 -5.93
N PRO A 102 -3.33 25.23 -7.26
CA PRO A 102 -4.16 24.16 -7.81
C PRO A 102 -3.83 22.84 -7.10
N PRO A 103 -4.84 22.02 -6.76
CA PRO A 103 -4.61 20.77 -6.05
C PRO A 103 -3.66 19.90 -6.87
N LEU A 104 -2.56 19.47 -6.25
CA LEU A 104 -1.62 18.55 -6.88
C LEU A 104 -2.33 17.21 -7.14
N ILE A 105 -2.12 16.66 -8.33
CA ILE A 105 -2.65 15.35 -8.72
C ILE A 105 -1.53 14.31 -8.59
N GLN A 106 -1.87 13.12 -8.11
CA GLN A 106 -0.95 11.98 -8.10
C GLN A 106 -1.12 11.18 -9.40
N SER A 107 -0.02 10.95 -10.12
CA SER A 107 -0.04 10.10 -11.31
C SER A 107 -0.51 8.67 -10.98
N ALA A 108 -1.38 8.12 -11.82
CA ALA A 108 -1.84 6.76 -11.69
C ALA A 108 -0.67 5.76 -11.73
N GLY A 109 -0.71 4.75 -10.87
CA GLY A 109 0.34 3.72 -10.84
C GLY A 109 1.66 4.13 -10.15
N CYS A 110 1.72 5.29 -9.51
CA CYS A 110 2.89 5.76 -8.77
C CYS A 110 3.45 4.74 -7.76
N GLY A 111 4.70 4.29 -7.89
CA GLY A 111 5.27 3.23 -7.06
C GLY A 111 4.99 1.80 -7.58
N GLY A 112 4.42 1.67 -8.77
CA GLY A 112 4.21 0.40 -9.46
C GLY A 112 3.11 -0.47 -8.85
N PHE A 113 3.30 -1.78 -8.88
CA PHE A 113 2.32 -2.78 -8.41
C PHE A 113 2.96 -3.85 -7.52
N GLY A 114 4.02 -3.48 -6.79
CA GLY A 114 4.63 -4.38 -5.81
C GLY A 114 5.42 -5.53 -6.42
N LYS A 115 6.00 -5.38 -7.62
CA LYS A 115 6.81 -6.43 -8.27
C LYS A 115 7.89 -6.99 -7.36
N GLY A 116 8.51 -6.15 -6.53
CA GLY A 116 9.52 -6.57 -5.55
C GLY A 116 8.97 -7.28 -4.31
N ASN A 117 7.65 -7.26 -4.09
CA ASN A 117 6.98 -7.88 -2.94
C ASN A 117 6.34 -9.24 -3.26
N PHE A 118 6.25 -9.64 -4.54
CA PHE A 118 5.63 -10.92 -4.94
C PHE A 118 6.25 -12.13 -4.24
N ASN A 119 7.58 -12.16 -4.07
CA ASN A 119 8.24 -13.27 -3.39
C ASN A 119 7.77 -13.42 -1.93
N GLU A 120 7.56 -12.31 -1.23
CA GLU A 120 7.07 -12.34 0.16
C GLU A 120 5.59 -12.69 0.20
N LEU A 121 4.79 -12.19 -0.75
CA LEU A 121 3.39 -12.59 -0.90
C LEU A 121 3.26 -14.10 -1.14
N PHE A 122 3.99 -14.67 -2.09
CA PHE A 122 3.93 -16.11 -2.37
C PHE A 122 4.36 -16.97 -1.18
N LYS A 123 5.45 -16.60 -0.49
CA LYS A 123 5.85 -17.29 0.76
C LYS A 123 4.72 -17.28 1.79
N SER A 124 4.08 -16.13 1.98
CA SER A 124 2.98 -15.99 2.94
C SER A 124 1.76 -16.84 2.54
N ILE A 125 1.47 -16.95 1.23
CA ILE A 125 0.39 -17.78 0.70
C ILE A 125 0.71 -19.27 0.90
N GLU A 126 1.90 -19.71 0.52
CA GLU A 126 2.34 -21.09 0.69
C GLU A 126 2.35 -21.52 2.16
N GLU A 127 2.78 -20.64 3.07
CA GLU A 127 2.70 -20.90 4.51
C GLU A 127 1.25 -21.02 4.99
N TYR A 128 0.37 -20.15 4.50
CA TYR A 128 -1.06 -20.23 4.82
C TYR A 128 -1.69 -21.52 4.31
N GLU A 129 -1.40 -21.95 3.09
CA GLU A 129 -1.90 -23.22 2.53
C GLU A 129 -1.47 -24.42 3.37
N LYS A 130 -0.21 -24.47 3.82
CA LYS A 130 0.29 -25.52 4.72
C LYS A 130 -0.47 -25.61 6.04
N THR A 131 -1.05 -24.50 6.52
CA THR A 131 -1.86 -24.52 7.75
C THR A 131 -3.28 -25.06 7.54
N LEU A 132 -3.72 -25.20 6.29
CA LEU A 132 -5.04 -25.70 5.93
C LEU A 132 -5.06 -27.22 5.66
N ASP A 133 -3.93 -27.82 5.31
CA ASP A 133 -3.78 -29.26 5.03
C ASP A 133 -3.74 -30.15 6.29
N VAL A 134 -4.59 -29.85 7.29
CA VAL A 134 -4.75 -30.64 8.53
C VAL A 134 -5.84 -31.71 8.38
#